data_AF-A0A6A4EYL7-F1
#
_entry.id   AF-A0A6A4EYL7-F1
#
_cell.length_a   1.000
_cell.length_b   1.000
_cell.length_c   1.000
_cell.angle_alpha   90.00
_cell.angle_beta   90.00
_cell.angle_gamma   90.00
#
_symmetry.space_group_name_H-M   'P 1'
#
loop_
_entity.id
_entity.type
_entity.pdbx_description
1 polymer ?
#
loop_
_entity_poly.entity_id
_entity_poly.type
_entity_poly.pdbx_seq_one_letter_code
_entity_poly.pdbx_strand_id
1 'polypeptide(L)'
;MLNYLQFISSSSHLSLPTAPDFFFHFTDSLGWCNFQPTGVTLPSPTEDDDTGKQTLSSEDASNFTVADGDIISGVLAYAERINVKPEELFTKTAIVFVCVVGGVAAVVATLYSLLRLLLRRKLELLIQRLDDLPRAKLLMRLLIQSCLSICLLSEYALSMTSSFQMRYNEQQLHGSHSAFVFATVALTVVCCGLIVLGVLKIWGKTEEDLSNADFKFAWGAYYKYYHFENRYFFVAKMGAEILSGVIIGLVSDVPSQLTLLMSLQLAMFLYIVESAPYSMEFQTVCSSIAFVMKMVTYALISSFLTPSTDESLQDFVGTLVIILQVTLLVLFNSRQLYILYKQMKYLWDLRQGRLRCKKEMKDKQVDAMVIRNSVFALTPAPVPQVAGVQEGKCDSMVATPTLFPVAAG
;
A
#
# COMPACT_ATOMS: atom_id res chain seq x y z
N MET A 1 -6.76 -3.03 5.93
CA MET A 1 -5.67 -2.10 6.30
C MET A 1 -5.79 -0.79 5.54
N LEU A 2 -5.44 -0.71 4.25
CA LEU A 2 -5.43 0.59 3.55
C LEU A 2 -6.83 1.26 3.49
N ASN A 3 -7.92 0.54 3.17
CA ASN A 3 -9.29 1.06 3.31
C ASN A 3 -9.64 1.60 4.72
N TYR A 4 -8.95 1.11 5.77
CA TYR A 4 -9.14 1.58 7.15
C TYR A 4 -8.35 2.86 7.41
N LEU A 5 -7.12 2.96 6.88
CA LEU A 5 -6.34 4.21 6.90
C LEU A 5 -7.02 5.33 6.09
N GLN A 6 -7.62 4.98 4.95
CA GLN A 6 -8.44 5.90 4.15
C GLN A 6 -9.67 6.38 4.91
N PHE A 7 -10.33 5.49 5.68
CA PHE A 7 -11.41 5.88 6.59
C PHE A 7 -10.93 6.86 7.67
N ILE A 8 -9.77 6.61 8.30
CA ILE A 8 -9.21 7.57 9.28
C ILE A 8 -8.97 8.93 8.61
N SER A 9 -8.27 8.96 7.47
CA SER A 9 -8.01 10.20 6.72
C SER A 9 -9.31 10.86 6.22
N SER A 10 -10.35 10.10 5.86
CA SER A 10 -11.65 10.67 5.46
C SER A 10 -12.34 11.49 6.54
N SER A 11 -11.94 11.31 7.81
CA SER A 11 -12.49 12.06 8.94
C SER A 11 -12.07 13.53 8.93
N SER A 12 -11.00 13.91 8.22
CA SER A 12 -10.54 15.31 8.10
C SER A 12 -11.04 16.06 6.88
N HIS A 13 -11.75 15.36 5.98
CA HIS A 13 -12.57 15.93 4.91
C HIS A 13 -13.95 16.39 5.42
N LEU A 14 -14.30 16.06 6.66
CA LEU A 14 -15.52 16.51 7.33
C LEU A 14 -15.29 17.92 7.91
N SER A 15 -16.30 18.79 7.84
CA SER A 15 -16.24 20.08 8.54
C SER A 15 -16.55 19.89 10.02
N LEU A 16 -15.52 19.94 10.87
CA LEU A 16 -15.63 19.72 12.31
C LEU A 16 -15.15 20.99 13.05
N PRO A 17 -16.02 21.99 13.25
CA PRO A 17 -15.63 23.31 13.78
C PRO A 17 -15.16 23.28 15.24
N THR A 18 -15.39 22.16 15.94
CA THR A 18 -15.12 21.97 17.37
C THR A 18 -14.23 20.73 17.61
N ALA A 19 -13.38 20.38 16.64
CA ALA A 19 -12.39 19.32 16.75
C ALA A 19 -10.98 19.90 16.98
N PRO A 20 -10.17 19.36 17.92
CA PRO A 20 -8.87 19.93 18.29
C PRO A 20 -7.77 19.67 17.24
N ASP A 21 -6.81 20.59 17.08
CA ASP A 21 -5.79 20.57 16.02
C ASP A 21 -5.00 19.25 15.92
N PHE A 22 -4.71 18.60 17.05
CA PHE A 22 -3.99 17.33 17.06
C PHE A 22 -4.74 16.20 16.35
N PHE A 23 -6.07 16.27 16.30
CA PHE A 23 -6.90 15.34 15.53
C PHE A 23 -6.65 15.54 14.03
N PHE A 24 -6.76 16.77 13.54
CA PHE A 24 -6.49 17.09 12.14
C PHE A 24 -5.07 16.73 11.72
N HIS A 25 -4.05 17.08 12.52
CA HIS A 25 -2.67 16.66 12.25
C HIS A 25 -2.50 15.14 12.15
N PHE A 26 -3.14 14.35 13.01
CA PHE A 26 -3.10 12.89 12.93
C PHE A 26 -3.78 12.37 11.65
N THR A 27 -4.98 12.84 11.33
CA THR A 27 -5.73 12.38 10.14
C THR A 27 -5.12 12.85 8.82
N ASP A 28 -4.56 14.05 8.77
CA ASP A 28 -3.96 14.63 7.56
C ASP A 28 -2.59 13.99 7.28
N SER A 29 -1.87 13.51 8.31
CA SER A 29 -0.68 12.66 8.17
C SER A 29 -0.95 11.32 7.45
N LEU A 30 -2.23 10.95 7.29
CA LEU A 30 -2.67 9.75 6.57
C LEU A 30 -3.25 10.05 5.17
N GLY A 31 -3.26 11.32 4.72
CA GLY A 31 -3.75 11.73 3.40
C GLY A 31 -3.06 11.05 2.21
N TRP A 32 -1.83 10.56 2.39
CA TRP A 32 -1.13 9.74 1.40
C TRP A 32 -1.88 8.44 1.05
N CYS A 33 -2.73 7.92 1.95
CA CYS A 33 -3.59 6.75 1.67
C CYS A 33 -4.71 7.07 0.68
N ASN A 34 -5.06 8.35 0.52
CA ASN A 34 -6.05 8.87 -0.40
C ASN A 34 -5.41 9.49 -1.66
N PHE A 35 -4.12 9.25 -1.91
CA PHE A 35 -3.37 9.79 -3.06
C PHE A 35 -3.31 11.33 -3.10
N GLN A 36 -3.68 12.01 -2.02
CA GLN A 36 -3.52 13.45 -1.87
C GLN A 36 -2.05 13.75 -1.54
N PRO A 37 -1.40 14.72 -2.22
CA PRO A 37 -0.04 15.11 -1.86
C PRO A 37 -0.08 15.91 -0.56
N THR A 38 0.44 15.34 0.53
CA THR A 38 0.79 16.14 1.71
C THR A 38 1.81 17.20 1.28
N GLY A 39 1.46 18.48 1.41
CA GLY A 39 2.40 19.57 1.20
C GLY A 39 3.63 19.33 2.06
N VAL A 40 4.83 19.34 1.44
CA VAL A 40 6.06 19.20 2.21
C VAL A 40 6.26 20.49 2.98
N THR A 41 5.95 20.46 4.28
CA THR A 41 6.27 21.53 5.24
C THR A 41 7.78 21.59 5.42
N LEU A 42 8.46 22.09 4.39
CA LEU A 42 9.88 22.35 4.41
C LEU A 42 10.08 23.54 5.37
N PRO A 43 10.76 23.37 6.51
CA PRO A 43 11.13 24.51 7.33
C PRO A 43 12.04 25.38 6.46
N SER A 44 11.54 26.54 6.03
CA SER A 44 12.33 27.50 5.26
C SER A 44 13.52 27.92 6.14
N PRO A 45 14.78 27.71 5.71
CA PRO A 45 15.91 28.29 6.40
C PRO A 45 15.75 29.81 6.43
N THR A 46 16.08 30.42 7.56
CA THR A 46 16.04 31.88 7.71
C THR A 46 17.20 32.51 6.94
N GLU A 47 16.92 33.07 5.77
CA GLU A 47 17.79 34.02 5.08
C GLU A 47 16.94 34.89 4.15
N ASP A 48 17.24 36.18 4.08
CA ASP A 48 16.44 37.19 3.38
C ASP A 48 16.69 37.14 1.86
N ASP A 49 15.63 37.01 1.06
CA ASP A 49 15.60 37.56 -0.30
C ASP A 49 14.17 37.94 -0.72
N ASP A 50 14.03 39.09 -1.38
CA ASP A 50 12.75 39.75 -1.66
C ASP A 50 12.27 39.41 -3.08
N THR A 51 11.65 38.24 -3.26
CA THR A 51 10.90 37.96 -4.49
C THR A 51 9.73 36.98 -4.31
N GLY A 52 8.51 37.52 -4.33
CA GLY A 52 7.39 36.88 -5.04
C GLY A 52 6.84 35.53 -4.53
N LYS A 53 6.94 35.21 -3.24
CA LYS A 53 6.12 34.12 -2.67
C LYS A 53 4.64 34.51 -2.72
N GLN A 54 3.86 33.89 -3.61
CA GLN A 54 2.39 33.99 -3.61
C GLN A 54 1.81 33.23 -2.41
N THR A 55 1.88 33.86 -1.24
CA THR A 55 0.86 33.64 -0.20
C THR A 55 -0.49 34.03 -0.81
N LEU A 56 -1.49 33.13 -0.79
CA LEU A 56 -2.81 33.46 -1.30
C LEU A 56 -3.44 34.53 -0.41
N SER A 57 -3.66 35.74 -0.97
CA SER A 57 -4.24 36.85 -0.23
C SER A 57 -5.66 36.53 0.22
N SER A 58 -5.98 36.88 1.47
CA SER A 58 -7.30 36.69 2.08
C SER A 58 -8.43 37.45 1.35
N GLU A 59 -8.10 38.37 0.46
CA GLU A 59 -9.04 39.16 -0.34
C GLU A 59 -9.89 38.29 -1.31
N ASP A 60 -9.33 37.29 -1.98
CA ASP A 60 -10.11 36.40 -2.87
C ASP A 60 -11.10 35.52 -2.07
N ALA A 61 -10.77 35.20 -0.82
CA ALA A 61 -11.67 34.48 0.08
C ALA A 61 -12.81 35.37 0.62
N SER A 62 -12.64 36.69 0.64
CA SER A 62 -13.61 37.63 1.25
C SER A 62 -14.97 37.71 0.54
N ASN A 63 -15.04 37.31 -0.74
CA ASN A 63 -16.30 37.18 -1.49
C ASN A 63 -17.05 35.86 -1.20
N PHE A 64 -16.43 34.89 -0.52
CA PHE A 64 -17.07 33.63 -0.15
C PHE A 64 -17.50 33.70 1.32
N THR A 65 -18.70 34.22 1.58
CA THR A 65 -19.26 34.25 2.93
C THR A 65 -19.46 32.82 3.45
N VAL A 66 -18.57 32.39 4.34
CA VAL A 66 -18.63 31.08 5.01
C VAL A 66 -19.91 31.01 5.82
N ALA A 67 -20.94 30.37 5.24
CA ALA A 67 -22.12 29.95 5.96
C ALA A 67 -21.72 28.77 6.87
N ASP A 68 -21.91 28.97 8.17
CA ASP A 68 -21.49 28.03 9.22
C ASP A 68 -22.12 26.64 8.98
N GLY A 69 -21.28 25.65 8.63
CA GLY A 69 -21.69 24.26 8.42
C GLY A 69 -21.76 23.73 6.97
N ASP A 70 -21.40 24.47 5.91
CA ASP A 70 -21.34 23.88 4.55
C ASP A 70 -20.09 22.98 4.39
N ILE A 71 -20.28 21.77 3.86
CA ILE A 71 -19.23 20.75 3.66
C ILE A 71 -18.12 21.17 2.68
N ILE A 72 -18.39 22.16 1.81
CA ILE A 72 -17.31 22.83 1.08
C ILE A 72 -16.25 23.34 2.06
N SER A 73 -16.63 23.98 3.18
CA SER A 73 -15.69 24.39 4.23
C SER A 73 -14.84 23.22 4.76
N GLY A 74 -15.39 22.00 4.86
CA GLY A 74 -14.65 20.81 5.30
C GLY A 74 -13.54 20.38 4.34
N VAL A 75 -13.87 20.21 3.05
CA VAL A 75 -12.89 19.79 2.03
C VAL A 75 -11.95 20.94 1.63
N LEU A 76 -12.44 22.19 1.68
CA LEU A 76 -11.67 23.41 1.42
C LEU A 76 -10.64 23.65 2.54
N ALA A 77 -11.05 23.56 3.82
CA ALA A 77 -10.12 23.66 4.95
C ALA A 77 -9.13 22.48 4.97
N TYR A 78 -9.52 21.29 4.52
CA TYR A 78 -8.56 20.20 4.28
C TYR A 78 -7.51 20.60 3.22
N ALA A 79 -7.96 21.11 2.07
CA ALA A 79 -7.07 21.55 0.99
C ALA A 79 -6.11 22.66 1.45
N GLU A 80 -6.61 23.61 2.26
CA GLU A 80 -5.82 24.67 2.91
C GLU A 80 -4.77 24.09 3.88
N ARG A 81 -5.16 23.16 4.78
CA ARG A 81 -4.24 22.52 5.74
C ARG A 81 -3.13 21.70 5.06
N ILE A 82 -3.39 21.08 3.90
CA ILE A 82 -2.34 20.43 3.09
C ILE A 82 -1.60 21.38 2.14
N ASN A 83 -1.95 22.67 2.14
CA ASN A 83 -1.41 23.74 1.30
C ASN A 83 -1.52 23.46 -0.21
N VAL A 84 -2.67 22.95 -0.65
CA VAL A 84 -3.00 22.67 -2.06
C VAL A 84 -4.21 23.50 -2.47
N LYS A 85 -4.13 24.15 -3.64
CA LYS A 85 -5.26 24.91 -4.19
C LYS A 85 -6.49 24.00 -4.40
N PRO A 86 -7.71 24.44 -4.03
CA PRO A 86 -8.93 23.66 -4.22
C PRO A 86 -9.15 23.18 -5.66
N GLU A 87 -8.92 24.05 -6.66
CA GLU A 87 -9.05 23.72 -8.08
C GLU A 87 -7.97 22.76 -8.61
N GLU A 88 -6.86 22.60 -7.87
CA GLU A 88 -5.81 21.64 -8.21
C GLU A 88 -6.00 20.28 -7.51
N LEU A 89 -6.77 20.19 -6.42
CA LEU A 89 -6.88 18.99 -5.55
C LEU A 89 -7.21 17.71 -6.34
N PHE A 90 -8.22 17.76 -7.21
CA PHE A 90 -8.62 16.67 -8.09
C PHE A 90 -7.51 16.30 -9.09
N THR A 91 -6.93 17.31 -9.74
CA THR A 91 -5.84 17.14 -10.72
C THR A 91 -4.59 16.52 -10.09
N LYS A 92 -4.18 16.96 -8.90
CA LYS A 92 -3.07 16.36 -8.15
C LYS A 92 -3.37 14.90 -7.81
N THR A 93 -4.56 14.61 -7.28
CA THR A 93 -4.98 13.25 -6.89
C THR A 93 -4.99 12.30 -8.09
N ALA A 94 -5.49 12.76 -9.25
CA ALA A 94 -5.45 12.02 -10.51
C ALA A 94 -4.02 11.76 -11.02
N ILE A 95 -3.13 12.76 -10.95
CA ILE A 95 -1.71 12.60 -11.30
C ILE A 95 -1.03 11.58 -10.37
N VAL A 96 -1.20 11.72 -9.04
CA VAL A 96 -0.61 10.79 -8.06
C VAL A 96 -1.15 9.38 -8.25
N PHE A 97 -2.44 9.20 -8.52
CA PHE A 97 -3.03 7.91 -8.86
C PHE A 97 -2.36 7.27 -10.09
N VAL A 98 -2.24 8.00 -11.22
CA VAL A 98 -1.57 7.51 -12.43
C VAL A 98 -0.10 7.20 -12.17
N CYS A 99 0.61 8.05 -11.41
CA CYS A 99 2.00 7.83 -11.02
C CYS A 99 2.18 6.60 -10.13
N VAL A 100 1.27 6.30 -9.19
CA VAL A 100 1.36 5.11 -8.33
C VAL A 100 1.00 3.84 -9.11
N VAL A 101 -0.04 3.85 -9.95
CA VAL A 101 -0.38 2.69 -10.80
C VAL A 101 0.76 2.38 -11.78
N GLY A 102 1.27 3.39 -12.49
CA GLY A 102 2.42 3.25 -13.40
C GLY A 102 3.71 2.86 -12.68
N GLY A 103 3.98 3.46 -11.53
CA GLY A 103 5.14 3.16 -10.68
C GLY A 103 5.14 1.72 -10.17
N VAL A 104 4.00 1.22 -9.66
CA VAL A 104 3.90 -0.17 -9.20
C VAL A 104 3.95 -1.15 -10.38
N ALA A 105 3.37 -0.82 -11.54
CA ALA A 105 3.55 -1.62 -12.75
C ALA A 105 5.04 -1.73 -13.15
N ALA A 106 5.79 -0.62 -13.08
CA ALA A 106 7.23 -0.60 -13.33
C ALA A 106 8.03 -1.39 -12.28
N VAL A 107 7.68 -1.28 -10.98
CA VAL A 107 8.32 -2.06 -9.90
C VAL A 107 8.07 -3.56 -10.07
N VAL A 108 6.85 -3.99 -10.41
CA VAL A 108 6.52 -5.40 -10.67
C VAL A 108 7.27 -5.92 -11.91
N ALA A 109 7.33 -5.14 -12.99
CA ALA A 109 8.04 -5.51 -14.21
C ALA A 109 9.57 -5.59 -14.01
N THR A 110 10.16 -4.65 -13.26
CA THR A 110 11.60 -4.64 -12.95
C THR A 110 11.98 -5.74 -11.97
N LEU A 111 11.21 -5.96 -10.89
CA LEU A 111 11.44 -7.05 -9.94
C LEU A 111 11.36 -8.42 -10.62
N TYR A 112 10.37 -8.63 -11.50
CA TYR A 112 10.29 -9.85 -12.32
C TYR A 112 11.48 -9.99 -13.27
N SER A 113 11.92 -8.89 -13.89
CA SER A 113 13.08 -8.90 -14.81
C SER A 113 14.40 -9.20 -14.09
N LEU A 114 14.58 -8.66 -12.87
CA LEU A 114 15.69 -8.95 -11.99
C LEU A 114 15.67 -10.42 -11.54
N LEU A 115 14.50 -10.93 -11.14
CA LEU A 115 14.31 -12.34 -10.79
C LEU A 115 14.64 -13.26 -11.97
N ARG A 116 14.17 -12.93 -13.18
CA ARG A 116 14.49 -13.63 -14.45
C ARG A 116 15.98 -13.60 -14.76
N LEU A 117 16.70 -12.53 -14.42
CA LEU A 117 18.14 -12.41 -14.63
C LEU A 117 18.94 -13.23 -13.61
N LEU A 118 18.63 -13.09 -12.32
CA LEU A 118 19.35 -13.75 -11.22
C LEU A 118 19.07 -15.25 -11.13
N LEU A 119 17.84 -15.68 -11.40
CA LEU A 119 17.43 -17.08 -11.20
C LEU A 119 17.61 -17.96 -12.44
N ARG A 120 18.12 -17.52 -13.60
CA ARG A 120 18.15 -18.34 -14.85
C ARG A 120 18.41 -19.84 -14.62
N ARG A 121 19.51 -20.19 -13.92
CA ARG A 121 19.91 -21.56 -13.55
C ARG A 121 19.05 -22.30 -12.52
N LYS A 122 18.31 -21.60 -11.66
CA LYS A 122 17.36 -22.20 -10.69
C LYS A 122 15.91 -22.15 -11.17
N LEU A 123 15.60 -21.25 -12.09
CA LEU A 123 14.29 -21.11 -12.69
C LEU A 123 14.00 -22.31 -13.57
N GLU A 124 15.00 -22.85 -14.30
CA GLU A 124 14.85 -24.08 -15.10
C GLU A 124 14.35 -25.28 -14.26
N LEU A 125 14.94 -25.51 -13.08
CA LEU A 125 14.49 -26.53 -12.12
C LEU A 125 13.13 -26.23 -11.48
N LEU A 126 12.72 -24.96 -11.42
CA LEU A 126 11.40 -24.54 -10.93
C LEU A 126 10.32 -24.63 -12.03
N ILE A 127 10.71 -24.41 -13.29
CA ILE A 127 9.88 -24.56 -14.49
C ILE A 127 9.51 -26.03 -14.68
N GLN A 128 10.46 -26.95 -14.47
CA GLN A 128 10.25 -28.41 -14.44
C GLN A 128 9.36 -28.89 -13.26
N ARG A 129 8.82 -27.96 -12.47
CA ARG A 129 7.80 -28.15 -11.43
C ARG A 129 6.53 -27.31 -11.66
N LEU A 130 6.50 -26.47 -12.69
CA LEU A 130 5.46 -25.51 -13.08
C LEU A 130 5.17 -25.61 -14.60
N ASP A 131 5.32 -26.79 -15.21
CA ASP A 131 5.38 -26.95 -16.68
C ASP A 131 4.13 -26.44 -17.44
N ASP A 132 2.95 -26.41 -16.81
CA ASP A 132 1.71 -25.92 -17.43
C ASP A 132 1.61 -24.39 -17.60
N LEU A 133 2.46 -23.58 -16.94
CA LEU A 133 2.22 -22.13 -16.85
C LEU A 133 3.11 -21.27 -17.76
N PRO A 134 2.62 -20.82 -18.95
CA PRO A 134 3.42 -20.01 -19.86
C PRO A 134 3.78 -18.66 -19.24
N ARG A 135 5.09 -18.45 -19.09
CA ARG A 135 5.73 -17.47 -18.19
C ARG A 135 5.24 -16.02 -18.36
N ALA A 136 4.84 -15.63 -19.58
CA ALA A 136 4.27 -14.31 -19.86
C ALA A 136 2.90 -14.09 -19.19
N LYS A 137 2.06 -15.13 -19.06
CA LYS A 137 0.78 -15.03 -18.36
C LYS A 137 0.98 -14.72 -16.87
N LEU A 138 2.02 -15.26 -16.23
CA LEU A 138 2.29 -15.02 -14.81
C LEU A 138 2.63 -13.54 -14.54
N LEU A 139 3.51 -12.93 -15.35
CA LEU A 139 3.79 -11.49 -15.28
C LEU A 139 2.53 -10.65 -15.50
N MET A 140 1.75 -10.93 -16.56
CA MET A 140 0.53 -10.17 -16.85
C MET A 140 -0.50 -10.30 -15.72
N ARG A 141 -0.66 -11.47 -15.12
CA ARG A 141 -1.57 -11.68 -13.98
C ARG A 141 -1.10 -10.95 -12.71
N LEU A 142 0.21 -10.96 -12.42
CA LEU A 142 0.75 -10.24 -11.27
C LEU A 142 0.60 -8.72 -11.43
N LEU A 143 0.85 -8.21 -12.64
CA LEU A 143 0.57 -6.81 -13.00
C LEU A 143 -0.92 -6.47 -12.88
N ILE A 144 -1.80 -7.28 -13.46
CA ILE A 144 -3.26 -7.10 -13.36
C ILE A 144 -3.69 -7.09 -11.89
N GLN A 145 -3.35 -8.11 -11.10
CA GLN A 145 -3.73 -8.18 -9.69
C GLN A 145 -3.21 -6.98 -8.90
N SER A 146 -1.97 -6.53 -9.15
CA SER A 146 -1.37 -5.40 -8.44
C SER A 146 -1.98 -4.05 -8.82
N CYS A 147 -2.14 -3.77 -10.12
CA CYS A 147 -2.77 -2.53 -10.59
C CYS A 147 -4.23 -2.48 -10.17
N LEU A 148 -4.96 -3.59 -10.34
CA LEU A 148 -6.33 -3.74 -9.87
C LEU A 148 -6.45 -3.46 -8.37
N SER A 149 -5.57 -4.02 -7.54
CA SER A 149 -5.59 -3.78 -6.08
C SER A 149 -5.37 -2.31 -5.71
N ILE A 150 -4.70 -1.52 -6.56
CA ILE A 150 -4.55 -0.06 -6.38
C ILE A 150 -5.80 0.66 -6.86
N CYS A 151 -6.38 0.26 -8.00
CA CYS A 151 -7.64 0.81 -8.49
C CYS A 151 -8.77 0.61 -7.46
N LEU A 152 -8.96 -0.61 -6.95
CA LEU A 152 -9.92 -0.95 -5.89
C LEU A 152 -9.65 -0.25 -4.54
N LEU A 153 -8.46 0.32 -4.37
CA LEU A 153 -8.13 1.13 -3.20
C LEU A 153 -8.43 2.62 -3.46
N SER A 154 -8.19 3.10 -4.68
CA SER A 154 -8.39 4.50 -5.03
C SER A 154 -9.86 4.96 -5.10
N GLU A 155 -10.82 4.04 -5.12
CA GLU A 155 -12.23 4.34 -5.40
C GLU A 155 -12.85 5.37 -4.46
N TYR A 156 -12.56 5.31 -3.15
CA TYR A 156 -13.01 6.33 -2.20
C TYR A 156 -12.46 7.73 -2.55
N ALA A 157 -11.14 7.84 -2.75
CA ALA A 157 -10.47 9.12 -2.96
C ALA A 157 -10.81 9.73 -4.33
N LEU A 158 -10.90 8.91 -5.38
CA LEU A 158 -11.33 9.33 -6.71
C LEU A 158 -12.79 9.76 -6.71
N SER A 159 -13.68 9.02 -6.01
CA SER A 159 -15.09 9.38 -5.87
C SER A 159 -15.31 10.66 -5.07
N MET A 160 -14.56 10.86 -3.98
CA MET A 160 -14.61 12.08 -3.17
C MET A 160 -14.14 13.30 -3.98
N THR A 161 -12.94 13.22 -4.58
CA THR A 161 -12.38 14.35 -5.32
C THR A 161 -13.16 14.68 -6.60
N SER A 162 -13.70 13.68 -7.32
CA SER A 162 -14.55 13.91 -8.49
C SER A 162 -15.88 14.58 -8.11
N SER A 163 -16.50 14.13 -7.01
CA SER A 163 -17.73 14.70 -6.46
C SER A 163 -17.55 16.15 -6.01
N PHE A 164 -16.51 16.42 -5.21
CA PHE A 164 -16.15 17.77 -4.76
C PHE A 164 -15.91 18.70 -5.96
N GLN A 165 -15.13 18.27 -6.95
CA GLN A 165 -14.86 19.07 -8.16
C GLN A 165 -16.14 19.35 -8.96
N MET A 166 -17.09 18.41 -9.02
CA MET A 166 -18.36 18.61 -9.70
C MET A 166 -19.16 19.76 -9.06
N ARG A 167 -19.35 19.72 -7.73
CA ARG A 167 -20.08 20.74 -6.99
C ARG A 167 -19.36 22.09 -6.95
N TYR A 168 -18.03 22.10 -6.84
CA TYR A 168 -17.20 23.32 -6.90
C TYR A 168 -17.37 24.03 -8.25
N ASN A 169 -17.36 23.28 -9.37
CA ASN A 169 -17.59 23.81 -10.71
C ASN A 169 -19.01 24.36 -10.89
N GLU A 170 -20.03 23.75 -10.29
CA GLU A 170 -21.42 24.23 -10.34
C GLU A 170 -21.62 25.56 -9.61
N GLN A 171 -20.86 25.82 -8.54
CA GLN A 171 -20.94 27.08 -7.80
C GLN A 171 -20.16 28.24 -8.46
N GLN A 172 -19.04 27.96 -9.14
CA GLN A 172 -18.23 28.98 -9.83
C GLN A 172 -18.67 29.29 -11.27
N LEU A 173 -19.95 29.07 -11.61
CA LEU A 173 -20.40 28.93 -13.00
C LEU A 173 -20.55 30.24 -13.80
N HIS A 174 -19.42 30.92 -14.05
CA HIS A 174 -19.26 31.88 -15.17
C HIS A 174 -18.03 31.60 -16.05
N GLY A 175 -17.17 30.62 -15.70
CA GLY A 175 -15.93 30.27 -16.42
C GLY A 175 -16.01 28.98 -17.26
N SER A 176 -15.38 28.97 -18.44
CA SER A 176 -15.43 27.86 -19.41
C SER A 176 -14.47 26.69 -19.08
N HIS A 177 -14.77 25.90 -18.06
CA HIS A 177 -13.93 24.77 -17.59
C HIS A 177 -14.48 23.36 -17.92
N SER A 178 -15.02 23.16 -19.12
CA SER A 178 -15.59 21.87 -19.58
C SER A 178 -14.64 20.67 -19.47
N ALA A 179 -13.32 20.88 -19.57
CA ALA A 179 -12.31 19.84 -19.42
C ALA A 179 -12.31 19.18 -18.02
N PHE A 180 -12.59 19.94 -16.96
CA PHE A 180 -12.65 19.40 -15.60
C PHE A 180 -13.89 18.53 -15.41
N VAL A 181 -15.04 18.97 -15.92
CA VAL A 181 -16.28 18.17 -15.94
C VAL A 181 -16.08 16.86 -16.71
N PHE A 182 -15.42 16.91 -17.87
CA PHE A 182 -15.10 15.71 -18.64
C PHE A 182 -14.18 14.75 -17.87
N ALA A 183 -13.14 15.26 -17.19
CA ALA A 183 -12.24 14.42 -16.39
C ALA A 183 -12.95 13.80 -15.17
N THR A 184 -13.82 14.56 -14.50
CA THR A 184 -14.72 14.07 -13.43
C THR A 184 -15.59 12.92 -13.92
N VAL A 185 -16.31 13.11 -15.02
CA VAL A 185 -17.17 12.07 -15.62
C VAL A 185 -16.37 10.85 -16.06
N ALA A 186 -15.19 11.04 -16.66
CA ALA A 186 -14.31 9.93 -17.06
C ALA A 186 -13.86 9.09 -15.85
N LEU A 187 -13.53 9.72 -14.72
CA LEU A 187 -13.14 9.01 -13.51
C LEU A 187 -14.31 8.26 -12.85
N THR A 188 -15.52 8.83 -12.83
CA THR A 188 -16.74 8.12 -12.42
C THR A 188 -17.00 6.90 -13.32
N VAL A 189 -16.83 7.03 -14.63
CA VAL A 189 -16.93 5.92 -15.59
C VAL A 189 -15.85 4.85 -15.35
N VAL A 190 -14.64 5.22 -14.93
CA VAL A 190 -13.60 4.25 -14.52
C VAL A 190 -14.02 3.48 -13.27
N CYS A 191 -14.50 4.14 -12.21
CA CYS A 191 -14.95 3.48 -10.98
C CYS A 191 -16.15 2.53 -11.23
N CYS A 192 -17.18 3.00 -11.93
CA CYS A 192 -18.30 2.13 -12.33
C CYS A 192 -17.83 1.00 -13.26
N GLY A 193 -16.89 1.28 -14.16
CA GLY A 193 -16.28 0.31 -15.08
C GLY A 193 -15.52 -0.80 -14.35
N LEU A 194 -14.86 -0.51 -13.23
CA LEU A 194 -14.21 -1.52 -12.38
C LEU A 194 -15.24 -2.48 -11.75
N ILE A 195 -16.36 -1.96 -11.25
CA ILE A 195 -17.45 -2.81 -10.72
C ILE A 195 -18.01 -3.71 -11.85
N VAL A 196 -18.37 -3.12 -12.99
CA VAL A 196 -18.92 -3.86 -14.14
C VAL A 196 -17.93 -4.91 -14.66
N LEU A 197 -16.64 -4.58 -14.74
CA LEU A 197 -15.58 -5.52 -15.15
C LEU A 197 -15.45 -6.67 -14.14
N GLY A 198 -15.52 -6.40 -12.84
CA GLY A 198 -15.54 -7.44 -11.80
C GLY A 198 -16.73 -8.39 -11.98
N VAL A 199 -17.94 -7.84 -12.17
CA VAL A 199 -19.16 -8.64 -12.42
C VAL A 199 -19.01 -9.48 -13.69
N LEU A 200 -18.61 -8.89 -14.81
CA LEU A 200 -18.43 -9.60 -16.09
C LEU A 200 -17.33 -10.67 -16.06
N LYS A 201 -16.35 -10.61 -15.14
CA LYS A 201 -15.31 -11.64 -14.95
C LYS A 201 -15.72 -12.77 -14.01
N ILE A 202 -16.78 -12.58 -13.22
CA ILE A 202 -17.32 -13.57 -12.26
C ILE A 202 -18.62 -14.21 -12.80
N TRP A 203 -19.34 -13.50 -13.67
CA TRP A 203 -20.56 -13.97 -14.34
C TRP A 203 -20.34 -15.27 -15.11
N GLY A 204 -21.31 -16.18 -15.02
CA GLY A 204 -21.30 -17.47 -15.74
C GLY A 204 -20.27 -18.50 -15.26
N LYS A 205 -19.39 -18.18 -14.30
CA LYS A 205 -18.38 -19.13 -13.81
C LYS A 205 -18.93 -20.13 -12.78
N THR A 206 -18.37 -21.35 -12.83
CA THR A 206 -18.56 -22.41 -11.83
C THR A 206 -17.73 -22.16 -10.56
N GLU A 207 -17.96 -22.94 -9.50
CA GLU A 207 -17.11 -22.87 -8.30
C GLU A 207 -15.67 -23.36 -8.59
N GLU A 208 -15.51 -24.35 -9.47
CA GLU A 208 -14.19 -24.84 -9.91
C GLU A 208 -13.41 -23.75 -10.67
N ASP A 209 -14.08 -23.06 -11.60
CA ASP A 209 -13.56 -21.88 -12.34
C ASP A 209 -13.09 -20.72 -11.46
N LEU A 210 -13.77 -20.51 -10.33
CA LEU A 210 -13.56 -19.43 -9.37
C LEU A 210 -12.58 -19.84 -8.26
N SER A 211 -12.52 -21.14 -7.95
CA SER A 211 -11.60 -21.70 -6.95
C SER A 211 -10.20 -21.98 -7.51
N ASN A 212 -10.07 -22.15 -8.83
CA ASN A 212 -8.81 -22.35 -9.55
C ASN A 212 -7.75 -21.27 -9.21
N ALA A 213 -6.52 -21.74 -8.92
CA ALA A 213 -5.37 -20.89 -8.60
C ALA A 213 -5.08 -19.83 -9.66
N ASP A 214 -5.27 -20.16 -10.95
CA ASP A 214 -5.06 -19.24 -12.07
C ASP A 214 -6.01 -18.03 -12.04
N PHE A 215 -7.27 -18.24 -11.65
CA PHE A 215 -8.24 -17.17 -11.50
C PHE A 215 -7.96 -16.37 -10.22
N LYS A 216 -7.73 -17.06 -9.10
CA LYS A 216 -7.39 -16.43 -7.79
C LYS A 216 -6.10 -15.60 -7.81
N PHE A 217 -5.13 -15.91 -8.68
CA PHE A 217 -3.89 -15.14 -8.81
C PHE A 217 -4.03 -13.90 -9.72
N ALA A 218 -5.01 -13.87 -10.60
CA ALA A 218 -5.27 -12.75 -11.52
C ALA A 218 -6.33 -11.78 -10.97
N TRP A 219 -7.45 -12.34 -10.49
CA TRP A 219 -8.65 -11.63 -10.06
C TRP A 219 -8.89 -11.73 -8.54
N GLY A 220 -7.86 -12.16 -7.79
CA GLY A 220 -7.94 -12.32 -6.35
C GLY A 220 -8.34 -11.06 -5.58
N ALA A 221 -8.13 -9.88 -6.16
CA ALA A 221 -8.57 -8.61 -5.60
C ALA A 221 -10.12 -8.54 -5.46
N TYR A 222 -10.88 -9.17 -6.36
CA TYR A 222 -12.35 -9.25 -6.29
C TYR A 222 -12.89 -10.42 -5.46
N TYR A 223 -12.25 -11.61 -5.51
CA TYR A 223 -12.91 -12.85 -5.05
C TYR A 223 -12.12 -13.71 -4.04
N LYS A 224 -10.84 -13.42 -3.75
CA LYS A 224 -9.93 -14.35 -3.02
C LYS A 224 -10.39 -14.79 -1.62
N TYR A 225 -11.29 -14.06 -0.98
CA TYR A 225 -11.70 -14.28 0.40
C TYR A 225 -13.20 -14.54 0.59
N TYR A 226 -13.99 -14.66 -0.48
CA TYR A 226 -15.45 -14.79 -0.41
C TYR A 226 -15.94 -16.20 -0.70
N HIS A 227 -17.07 -16.58 -0.10
CA HIS A 227 -17.83 -17.78 -0.48
C HIS A 227 -18.41 -17.65 -1.90
N PHE A 228 -18.62 -18.77 -2.59
CA PHE A 228 -19.15 -18.81 -3.97
C PHE A 228 -20.57 -18.24 -4.06
N GLU A 229 -21.42 -18.51 -3.07
CA GLU A 229 -22.77 -17.95 -2.95
C GLU A 229 -22.72 -16.42 -2.88
N ASN A 230 -21.79 -15.88 -2.10
CA ASN A 230 -21.56 -14.45 -1.88
C ASN A 230 -20.54 -13.82 -2.85
N ARG A 231 -20.32 -14.42 -4.02
CA ARG A 231 -19.30 -13.98 -4.99
C ARG A 231 -19.42 -12.55 -5.49
N TYR A 232 -20.58 -11.90 -5.33
CA TYR A 232 -20.82 -10.50 -5.69
C TYR A 232 -20.70 -9.51 -4.52
N PHE A 233 -20.32 -9.95 -3.31
CA PHE A 233 -20.16 -9.06 -2.14
C PHE A 233 -19.18 -7.90 -2.40
N PHE A 234 -18.18 -8.08 -3.28
CA PHE A 234 -17.29 -6.99 -3.70
C PHE A 234 -18.04 -5.79 -4.27
N VAL A 235 -19.17 -6.00 -4.96
CA VAL A 235 -19.99 -4.92 -5.56
C VAL A 235 -20.55 -4.02 -4.47
N ALA A 236 -21.17 -4.61 -3.44
CA ALA A 236 -21.71 -3.85 -2.31
C ALA A 236 -20.61 -3.12 -1.55
N LYS A 237 -19.47 -3.79 -1.30
CA LYS A 237 -18.33 -3.18 -0.63
C LYS A 237 -17.76 -1.99 -1.41
N MET A 238 -17.47 -2.16 -2.70
CA MET A 238 -16.92 -1.08 -3.56
C MET A 238 -17.93 0.05 -3.73
N GLY A 239 -19.20 -0.29 -3.94
CA GLY A 239 -20.30 0.67 -3.97
C GLY A 239 -20.40 1.50 -2.68
N ALA A 240 -20.14 0.92 -1.51
CA ALA A 240 -20.12 1.65 -0.25
C ALA A 240 -18.88 2.56 -0.09
N GLU A 241 -17.70 2.18 -0.57
CA GLU A 241 -16.51 3.06 -0.56
C GLU A 241 -16.70 4.24 -1.54
N ILE A 242 -17.24 3.98 -2.74
CA ILE A 242 -17.63 5.01 -3.73
C ILE A 242 -18.69 5.94 -3.14
N LEU A 243 -19.80 5.40 -2.61
CA LEU A 243 -20.89 6.18 -2.05
C LEU A 243 -20.47 6.98 -0.82
N SER A 244 -19.53 6.47 0.00
CA SER A 244 -18.92 7.26 1.07
C SER A 244 -18.15 8.47 0.51
N GLY A 245 -17.47 8.31 -0.63
CA GLY A 245 -16.83 9.42 -1.36
C GLY A 245 -17.85 10.42 -1.91
N VAL A 246 -18.95 9.95 -2.52
CA VAL A 246 -20.02 10.81 -3.05
C VAL A 246 -20.71 11.58 -1.92
N ILE A 247 -21.03 10.92 -0.79
CA ILE A 247 -21.62 11.59 0.38
C ILE A 247 -20.69 12.69 0.91
N ILE A 248 -19.38 12.43 0.98
CA ILE A 248 -18.42 13.43 1.46
C ILE A 248 -18.22 14.58 0.47
N GLY A 249 -18.30 14.35 -0.85
CA GLY A 249 -18.08 15.38 -1.86
C GLY A 249 -19.32 16.15 -2.35
N LEU A 250 -20.55 15.62 -2.21
CA LEU A 250 -21.77 16.26 -2.73
C LEU A 250 -22.74 16.81 -1.66
N VAL A 251 -22.83 16.21 -0.46
CA VAL A 251 -23.81 16.63 0.55
C VAL A 251 -23.41 17.99 1.16
N SER A 252 -24.38 18.81 1.57
CA SER A 252 -24.14 20.16 2.10
C SER A 252 -23.99 20.22 3.62
N ASP A 253 -24.91 19.58 4.35
CA ASP A 253 -25.02 19.73 5.80
C ASP A 253 -24.24 18.62 6.51
N VAL A 254 -23.28 18.96 7.37
CA VAL A 254 -22.49 17.96 8.12
C VAL A 254 -23.37 16.96 8.89
N PRO A 255 -24.49 17.35 9.55
CA PRO A 255 -25.38 16.39 10.21
C PRO A 255 -26.04 15.39 9.27
N SER A 256 -26.37 15.79 8.03
CA SER A 256 -27.00 14.90 7.05
C SER A 256 -25.96 13.97 6.40
N GLN A 257 -24.78 14.50 6.06
CA GLN A 257 -23.60 13.74 5.63
C GLN A 257 -23.21 12.66 6.64
N LEU A 258 -23.08 13.03 7.91
CA LEU A 258 -22.68 12.12 8.99
C LEU A 258 -23.76 11.04 9.24
N THR A 259 -25.04 11.41 9.16
CA THR A 259 -26.17 10.48 9.24
C THR A 259 -26.21 9.50 8.06
N LEU A 260 -25.92 9.96 6.84
CA LEU A 260 -25.82 9.12 5.63
C LEU A 260 -24.61 8.18 5.68
N LEU A 261 -23.47 8.66 6.18
CA LEU A 261 -22.29 7.81 6.41
C LEU A 261 -22.56 6.73 7.46
N MET A 262 -23.23 7.09 8.58
CA MET A 262 -23.67 6.15 9.61
C MET A 262 -24.64 5.09 9.07
N SER A 263 -25.67 5.50 8.31
CA SER A 263 -26.65 4.56 7.74
C SER A 263 -26.03 3.63 6.69
N LEU A 264 -25.03 4.11 5.95
CA LEU A 264 -24.25 3.30 5.01
C LEU A 264 -23.36 2.26 5.73
N GLN A 265 -22.69 2.63 6.83
CA GLN A 265 -21.95 1.63 7.62
C GLN A 265 -22.91 0.63 8.29
N LEU A 266 -24.10 1.05 8.72
CA LEU A 266 -25.14 0.17 9.29
C LEU A 266 -25.65 -0.83 8.26
N ALA A 267 -25.99 -0.38 7.05
CA ALA A 267 -26.43 -1.24 5.96
C ALA A 267 -25.35 -2.27 5.60
N MET A 268 -24.09 -1.86 5.52
CA MET A 268 -22.96 -2.76 5.28
C MET A 268 -22.69 -3.72 6.45
N PHE A 269 -22.88 -3.30 7.70
CA PHE A 269 -22.81 -4.17 8.88
C PHE A 269 -23.89 -5.26 8.82
N LEU A 270 -25.15 -4.88 8.63
CA LEU A 270 -26.28 -5.81 8.53
C LEU A 270 -26.06 -6.80 7.39
N TYR A 271 -25.67 -6.33 6.21
CA TYR A 271 -25.40 -7.17 5.05
C TYR A 271 -24.24 -8.17 5.28
N ILE A 272 -23.21 -7.82 6.07
CA ILE A 272 -22.13 -8.73 6.46
C ILE A 272 -22.60 -9.76 7.50
N VAL A 273 -23.43 -9.34 8.48
CA VAL A 273 -23.95 -10.22 9.53
C VAL A 273 -24.93 -11.24 8.96
N GLU A 274 -25.80 -10.84 8.02
CA GLU A 274 -26.74 -11.71 7.32
C GLU A 274 -26.02 -12.64 6.32
N SER A 275 -25.14 -12.10 5.48
CA SER A 275 -24.53 -12.88 4.39
C SER A 275 -23.34 -13.73 4.81
N ALA A 276 -22.70 -13.43 5.94
CA ALA A 276 -21.44 -14.05 6.40
C ALA A 276 -20.38 -14.25 5.27
N PRO A 277 -20.06 -13.21 4.48
CA PRO A 277 -19.55 -13.37 3.12
C PRO A 277 -18.13 -13.94 2.99
N TYR A 278 -17.32 -13.92 4.05
CA TYR A 278 -15.90 -14.31 4.00
C TYR A 278 -15.66 -15.77 4.39
N SER A 279 -14.82 -16.47 3.62
CA SER A 279 -14.40 -17.87 3.84
C SER A 279 -13.52 -18.12 5.07
N MET A 280 -13.44 -17.17 6.00
CA MET A 280 -12.77 -17.28 7.29
C MET A 280 -13.58 -16.49 8.32
N GLU A 281 -14.13 -17.18 9.32
CA GLU A 281 -14.95 -16.60 10.39
C GLU A 281 -14.25 -15.39 11.06
N PHE A 282 -12.95 -15.51 11.37
CA PHE A 282 -12.13 -14.42 11.89
C PHE A 282 -12.15 -13.16 11.01
N GLN A 283 -12.20 -13.32 9.68
CA GLN A 283 -12.26 -12.20 8.75
C GLN A 283 -13.66 -11.57 8.71
N THR A 284 -14.73 -12.36 8.86
CA THR A 284 -16.09 -11.85 9.10
C THR A 284 -16.16 -11.07 10.41
N VAL A 285 -15.73 -11.67 11.53
CA VAL A 285 -15.73 -11.04 12.87
C VAL A 285 -14.94 -9.73 12.87
N CYS A 286 -13.70 -9.71 12.37
CA CYS A 286 -12.93 -8.47 12.26
C CYS A 286 -13.64 -7.43 11.37
N SER A 287 -14.25 -7.84 10.25
CA SER A 287 -14.97 -6.91 9.38
C SER A 287 -16.19 -6.30 10.06
N SER A 288 -17.01 -7.10 10.74
CA SER A 288 -18.15 -6.62 11.51
C SER A 288 -17.72 -5.64 12.61
N ILE A 289 -16.62 -5.92 13.31
CA ILE A 289 -16.02 -5.00 14.29
C ILE A 289 -15.59 -3.68 13.62
N ALA A 290 -15.04 -3.69 12.39
CA ALA A 290 -14.77 -2.44 11.67
C ALA A 290 -16.03 -1.61 11.49
N PHE A 291 -17.13 -2.16 10.97
CA PHE A 291 -18.33 -1.36 10.69
C PHE A 291 -18.97 -0.81 11.96
N VAL A 292 -19.07 -1.61 13.04
CA VAL A 292 -19.51 -1.12 14.36
C VAL A 292 -18.64 0.03 14.84
N MET A 293 -17.31 -0.10 14.74
CA MET A 293 -16.41 0.91 15.28
C MET A 293 -16.26 2.14 14.37
N LYS A 294 -16.51 2.01 13.06
CA LYS A 294 -16.73 3.16 12.15
C LYS A 294 -17.99 3.94 12.58
N MET A 295 -19.08 3.26 12.94
CA MET A 295 -20.28 3.92 13.48
C MET A 295 -20.00 4.60 14.83
N VAL A 296 -19.29 3.94 15.76
CA VAL A 296 -18.86 4.57 17.02
C VAL A 296 -17.98 5.79 16.75
N THR A 297 -17.07 5.72 15.77
CA THR A 297 -16.26 6.86 15.33
C THR A 297 -17.13 8.02 14.86
N TYR A 298 -18.12 7.78 13.99
CA TYR A 298 -19.02 8.83 13.52
C TYR A 298 -19.92 9.40 14.66
N ALA A 299 -20.36 8.57 15.60
CA ALA A 299 -21.13 9.02 16.77
C ALA A 299 -20.29 9.83 17.78
N LEU A 300 -18.98 9.58 17.88
CA LEU A 300 -18.05 10.44 18.62
C LEU A 300 -17.79 11.75 17.86
N ILE A 301 -17.61 11.67 16.54
CA ILE A 301 -17.42 12.85 15.67
C ILE A 301 -18.63 13.78 15.68
N SER A 302 -19.88 13.29 15.82
CA SER A 302 -21.05 14.16 16.00
C SER A 302 -20.98 15.05 17.26
N SER A 303 -20.15 14.70 18.25
CA SER A 303 -19.93 15.57 19.41
C SER A 303 -19.24 16.88 19.01
N PHE A 304 -18.41 16.88 17.97
CA PHE A 304 -17.73 18.08 17.44
C PHE A 304 -18.63 18.97 16.56
N LEU A 305 -19.93 18.65 16.47
CA LEU A 305 -20.95 19.48 15.83
C LEU A 305 -21.83 20.22 16.85
N THR A 306 -21.56 20.05 18.16
CA THR A 306 -22.36 20.64 19.24
C THR A 306 -21.57 21.79 19.91
N PRO A 307 -21.89 23.07 19.64
CA PRO A 307 -21.06 24.23 20.00
C PRO A 307 -21.11 24.64 21.49
N SER A 308 -21.43 23.72 22.39
CA SER A 308 -21.64 23.97 23.83
C SER A 308 -20.85 23.01 24.72
N THR A 309 -19.64 22.63 24.29
CA THR A 309 -18.84 21.58 24.91
C THR A 309 -17.51 22.15 25.41
N ASP A 310 -17.15 21.90 26.69
CA ASP A 310 -15.85 22.32 27.24
C ASP A 310 -14.66 21.81 26.39
N GLU A 311 -13.65 22.65 26.19
CA GLU A 311 -12.41 22.31 25.46
C GLU A 311 -11.78 21.01 25.99
N SER A 312 -11.71 20.85 27.32
CA SER A 312 -11.19 19.64 27.96
C SER A 312 -11.96 18.35 27.62
N LEU A 313 -13.25 18.45 27.28
CA LEU A 313 -14.07 17.33 26.84
C LEU A 313 -13.89 17.09 25.33
N GLN A 314 -13.69 18.13 24.53
CA GLN A 314 -13.30 18.00 23.11
C GLN A 314 -11.95 17.27 22.98
N ASP A 315 -10.95 17.66 23.77
CA ASP A 315 -9.63 17.00 23.86
C ASP A 315 -9.76 15.53 24.27
N PHE A 316 -10.60 15.24 25.27
CA PHE A 316 -10.85 13.87 25.71
C PHE A 316 -11.51 13.02 24.61
N VAL A 317 -12.53 13.55 23.92
CA VAL A 317 -13.21 12.85 22.82
C VAL A 317 -12.27 12.67 21.62
N GLY A 318 -11.48 13.69 21.26
CA GLY A 318 -10.47 13.60 20.20
C GLY A 318 -9.41 12.54 20.49
N THR A 319 -8.89 12.53 21.72
CA THR A 319 -7.95 11.52 22.21
C THR A 319 -8.57 10.12 22.17
N LEU A 320 -9.82 9.97 22.62
CA LEU A 320 -10.56 8.72 22.59
C LEU A 320 -10.73 8.20 21.16
N VAL A 321 -11.11 9.05 20.20
CA VAL A 321 -11.24 8.68 18.78
C VAL A 321 -9.90 8.23 18.21
N ILE A 322 -8.79 8.92 18.47
CA ILE A 322 -7.45 8.49 17.99
C ILE A 322 -7.05 7.14 18.59
N ILE A 323 -7.24 6.94 19.90
CA ILE A 323 -6.97 5.65 20.56
C ILE A 323 -7.83 4.54 19.94
N LEU A 324 -9.10 4.82 19.60
CA LEU A 324 -9.98 3.90 18.88
C LEU A 324 -9.40 3.53 17.50
N GLN A 325 -8.99 4.52 16.71
CA GLN A 325 -8.40 4.30 15.38
C GLN A 325 -7.11 3.48 15.45
N VAL A 326 -6.20 3.81 16.37
CA VAL A 326 -4.92 3.11 16.54
C VAL A 326 -5.15 1.67 17.01
N THR A 327 -6.06 1.46 17.97
CA THR A 327 -6.43 0.12 18.47
C THR A 327 -6.94 -0.76 17.33
N LEU A 328 -7.80 -0.22 16.45
CA LEU A 328 -8.36 -0.95 15.32
C LEU A 328 -7.34 -1.19 14.21
N LEU A 329 -6.45 -0.23 13.95
CA LEU A 329 -5.33 -0.42 13.04
C LEU A 329 -4.42 -1.57 13.52
N VAL A 330 -4.16 -1.68 14.81
CA VAL A 330 -3.43 -2.82 15.41
C VAL A 330 -4.25 -4.11 15.30
N LEU A 331 -5.56 -4.09 15.59
CA LEU A 331 -6.45 -5.25 15.47
C LEU A 331 -6.47 -5.81 14.04
N PHE A 332 -6.62 -4.95 13.02
CA PHE A 332 -6.59 -5.34 11.60
C PHE A 332 -5.21 -5.81 11.13
N ASN A 333 -4.14 -5.32 11.75
CA ASN A 333 -2.80 -5.78 11.46
C ASN A 333 -2.43 -7.05 12.23
N SER A 334 -3.10 -7.43 13.32
CA SER A 334 -2.77 -8.58 14.18
C SER A 334 -2.34 -9.84 13.40
N ARG A 335 -3.11 -10.25 12.38
CA ARG A 335 -2.80 -11.39 11.50
C ARG A 335 -1.52 -11.19 10.69
N GLN A 336 -1.34 -10.02 10.08
CA GLN A 336 -0.15 -9.70 9.28
C GLN A 336 1.09 -9.53 10.17
N LEU A 337 0.93 -8.85 11.30
CA LEU A 337 1.95 -8.63 12.32
C LEU A 337 2.39 -9.95 12.96
N TYR A 338 1.49 -10.90 13.20
CA TYR A 338 1.84 -12.24 13.67
C TYR A 338 2.65 -13.03 12.62
N ILE A 339 2.23 -12.99 11.35
CA ILE A 339 2.97 -13.64 10.25
C ILE A 339 4.36 -12.99 10.08
N LEU A 340 4.41 -11.65 10.06
CA LEU A 340 5.64 -10.87 9.97
C LEU A 340 6.55 -11.12 11.17
N TYR A 341 6.04 -11.15 12.39
CA TYR A 341 6.79 -11.49 13.60
C TYR A 341 7.38 -12.90 13.52
N LYS A 342 6.60 -13.89 13.06
CA LYS A 342 7.08 -15.26 12.87
C LYS A 342 8.17 -15.35 11.80
N GLN A 343 8.03 -14.63 10.70
CA GLN A 343 9.06 -14.52 9.65
C GLN A 343 10.30 -13.77 10.13
N MET A 344 10.14 -12.67 10.85
CA MET A 344 11.22 -11.85 11.39
C MET A 344 12.01 -12.60 12.46
N LYS A 345 11.34 -13.35 13.34
CA LYS A 345 11.97 -14.25 14.31
C LYS A 345 12.77 -15.35 13.60
N TYR A 346 12.19 -16.03 12.61
CA TYR A 346 12.91 -17.03 11.81
C TYR A 346 14.14 -16.45 11.08
N LEU A 347 14.04 -15.25 10.51
CA LEU A 347 15.15 -14.53 9.89
C LEU A 347 16.21 -14.08 10.91
N TRP A 348 15.79 -13.72 12.13
CA TRP A 348 16.67 -13.38 13.25
C TRP A 348 17.46 -14.60 13.72
N ASP A 349 16.79 -15.74 13.92
CA ASP A 349 17.42 -17.00 14.30
C ASP A 349 18.43 -17.47 13.22
N LEU A 350 18.07 -17.34 11.93
CA LEU A 350 18.98 -17.54 10.79
C LEU A 350 20.18 -16.56 10.75
N ARG A 351 20.02 -15.35 11.27
CA ARG A 351 21.11 -14.35 11.37
C ARG A 351 22.02 -14.66 12.55
N GLN A 352 21.46 -15.05 13.69
CA GLN A 352 22.19 -15.51 14.88
C GLN A 352 23.01 -16.77 14.59
N GLY A 353 22.42 -17.77 13.90
CA GLY A 353 23.15 -18.97 13.46
C GLY A 353 24.35 -18.64 12.58
N ARG A 354 24.18 -17.77 11.57
CA ARG A 354 25.29 -17.32 10.71
C ARG A 354 26.37 -16.53 11.46
N LEU A 355 26.00 -15.77 12.49
CA LEU A 355 26.97 -15.09 13.36
C LEU A 355 27.73 -16.07 14.26
N ARG A 356 27.06 -17.11 14.77
CA ARG A 356 27.69 -18.15 15.60
C ARG A 356 28.69 -18.97 14.80
N CYS A 357 28.32 -19.48 13.63
CA CYS A 357 29.26 -20.20 12.76
C CYS A 357 30.45 -19.33 12.31
N LYS A 358 30.25 -18.00 12.14
CA LYS A 358 31.37 -17.07 11.86
C LYS A 358 32.32 -16.91 13.05
N LYS A 359 31.84 -16.99 14.30
CA LYS A 359 32.71 -17.06 15.49
C LYS A 359 33.46 -18.38 15.51
N GLU A 360 32.74 -19.51 15.46
CA GLU A 360 33.34 -20.86 15.48
C GLU A 360 34.41 -21.08 14.40
N MET A 361 34.23 -20.53 13.19
CA MET A 361 35.26 -20.56 12.14
C MET A 361 36.47 -19.70 12.46
N LYS A 362 36.27 -18.51 13.05
CA LYS A 362 37.36 -17.62 13.46
C LYS A 362 38.15 -18.22 14.64
N ASP A 363 37.45 -18.79 15.61
CA ASP A 363 38.04 -19.39 16.80
C ASP A 363 38.88 -20.62 16.40
N LYS A 364 38.34 -21.52 15.56
CA LYS A 364 39.11 -22.64 14.96
C LYS A 364 40.30 -22.17 14.11
N GLN A 365 40.21 -21.02 13.45
CA GLN A 365 41.33 -20.45 12.69
C GLN A 365 42.43 -19.91 13.61
N VAL A 366 42.07 -19.36 14.78
CA VAL A 366 43.01 -18.96 15.82
C VAL A 366 43.66 -20.20 16.44
N ASP A 367 42.90 -21.22 16.83
CA ASP A 367 43.42 -22.47 17.40
C ASP A 367 44.42 -23.14 16.44
N ALA A 368 44.07 -23.25 15.15
CA ALA A 368 44.96 -23.81 14.13
C ALA A 368 46.24 -22.98 13.94
N MET A 369 46.19 -21.65 14.10
CA MET A 369 47.38 -20.79 14.07
C MET A 369 48.24 -20.96 15.34
N VAL A 370 47.62 -21.09 16.52
CA VAL A 370 48.33 -21.35 17.79
C VAL A 370 49.04 -22.71 17.76
N ILE A 371 48.36 -23.77 17.31
CA ILE A 371 48.93 -25.11 17.15
C ILE A 371 50.08 -25.10 16.13
N ARG A 372 49.92 -24.40 15.01
CA ARG A 372 51.00 -24.25 14.02
C ARG A 372 52.23 -23.56 14.64
N ASN A 373 52.03 -22.50 15.41
CA ASN A 373 53.11 -21.75 16.04
C ASN A 373 53.82 -22.56 17.13
N SER A 374 53.10 -23.35 17.93
CA SER A 374 53.72 -24.22 18.96
C SER A 374 54.49 -25.39 18.34
N VAL A 375 54.02 -25.97 17.23
CA VAL A 375 54.78 -26.98 16.47
C VAL A 375 56.08 -26.40 15.90
N PHE A 376 56.05 -25.16 15.38
CA PHE A 376 57.29 -24.48 14.96
C PHE A 376 58.24 -24.20 16.14
N ALA A 377 57.73 -23.86 17.32
CA ALA A 377 58.55 -23.64 18.52
C ALA A 377 59.13 -24.92 19.14
N LEU A 378 58.49 -26.08 18.92
CA LEU A 378 58.92 -27.39 19.44
C LEU A 378 59.85 -28.17 18.48
N THR A 379 60.12 -27.65 17.29
CA THR A 379 61.03 -28.28 16.32
C THR A 379 62.47 -27.80 16.58
N PRO A 380 63.42 -28.66 16.99
CA PRO A 380 64.81 -28.25 17.15
C PRO A 380 65.40 -27.81 15.80
N ALA A 381 66.15 -26.71 15.78
CA ALA A 381 66.74 -26.20 14.55
C ALA A 381 67.73 -27.23 13.96
N PRO A 382 67.55 -27.68 12.70
CA PRO A 382 68.51 -28.56 12.06
C PRO A 382 69.84 -27.81 11.85
N VAL A 383 70.94 -28.43 12.28
CA VAL A 383 72.29 -27.89 12.13
C VAL A 383 72.59 -27.66 10.63
N PRO A 384 73.09 -26.49 10.22
CA PRO A 384 73.32 -26.20 8.81
C PRO A 384 74.46 -27.06 8.25
N GLN A 385 74.13 -28.04 7.42
CA GLN A 385 75.12 -28.74 6.59
C GLN A 385 75.39 -27.93 5.30
N VAL A 386 76.65 -27.98 4.87
CA VAL A 386 77.23 -27.12 3.84
C VAL A 386 76.91 -27.64 2.43
N ALA A 387 76.93 -26.73 1.45
CA ALA A 387 76.59 -27.01 0.06
C ALA A 387 77.45 -28.10 -0.60
N GLY A 388 76.82 -28.86 -1.50
CA GLY A 388 77.47 -29.73 -2.48
C GLY A 388 76.74 -29.63 -3.83
N VAL A 389 77.49 -29.41 -4.91
CA VAL A 389 77.00 -29.28 -6.28
C VAL A 389 77.79 -30.25 -7.17
N GLN A 390 77.11 -30.90 -8.12
CA GLN A 390 77.56 -31.73 -9.28
C GLN A 390 76.73 -33.04 -9.37
N GLU A 391 76.57 -33.72 -10.51
CA GLU A 391 76.46 -33.38 -11.95
C GLU A 391 76.07 -34.69 -12.70
N GLY A 392 75.59 -34.60 -13.95
CA GLY A 392 75.34 -35.76 -14.84
C GLY A 392 73.87 -36.25 -14.86
N LYS A 393 73.11 -36.39 -15.98
CA LYS A 393 73.37 -36.76 -17.40
C LYS A 393 73.46 -38.29 -17.60
N CYS A 394 72.73 -38.99 -18.48
CA CYS A 394 71.70 -38.68 -19.53
C CYS A 394 70.74 -39.92 -19.68
N ASP A 395 69.81 -40.14 -20.62
CA ASP A 395 69.23 -39.54 -21.86
C ASP A 395 67.73 -40.04 -21.94
N SER A 396 66.75 -39.67 -22.78
CA SER A 396 66.54 -38.75 -23.93
C SER A 396 66.04 -39.43 -25.23
N MET A 397 64.74 -39.79 -25.30
CA MET A 397 64.03 -40.15 -26.55
C MET A 397 62.50 -39.92 -26.41
N VAL A 398 61.70 -39.63 -27.45
CA VAL A 398 61.78 -38.62 -28.55
C VAL A 398 60.41 -38.58 -29.26
N ALA A 399 59.95 -37.37 -29.65
CA ALA A 399 58.94 -37.03 -30.67
C ALA A 399 57.49 -37.61 -30.68
N THR A 400 56.55 -36.66 -30.80
CA THR A 400 55.15 -36.63 -31.27
C THR A 400 55.00 -36.77 -32.81
N PRO A 401 53.81 -36.65 -33.49
CA PRO A 401 52.38 -36.67 -33.07
C PRO A 401 51.39 -37.44 -34.05
N THR A 402 50.06 -37.27 -33.82
CA THR A 402 48.91 -37.27 -34.79
C THR A 402 48.56 -38.52 -35.64
N LEU A 403 47.32 -39.04 -35.51
CA LEU A 403 46.18 -38.87 -36.46
C LEU A 403 44.86 -39.53 -35.94
N PHE A 404 43.71 -38.97 -36.31
CA PHE A 404 42.39 -39.66 -36.51
C PHE A 404 42.26 -39.96 -38.03
N PRO A 405 41.43 -40.90 -38.57
CA PRO A 405 40.00 -41.13 -38.17
C PRO A 405 39.38 -42.54 -38.41
N VAL A 406 38.09 -42.71 -38.04
CA VAL A 406 37.05 -43.58 -38.72
C VAL A 406 37.30 -45.12 -38.74
N ALA A 407 36.33 -46.06 -38.75
CA ALA A 407 34.89 -46.05 -39.03
C ALA A 407 34.06 -47.03 -38.14
N ALA A 408 32.73 -46.85 -38.20
CA ALA A 408 31.65 -47.85 -38.33
C ALA A 408 31.59 -49.13 -37.47
N GLY A 409 30.38 -49.39 -36.95
CA GLY A 409 29.89 -50.61 -36.31
C GLY A 409 28.41 -50.45 -36.00
#